data_AF-A0A8J3LC60-F1
#
_entry.id   AF-A0A8J3LC60-F1
#
_cell.length_a   1.000
_cell.length_b   1.000
_cell.length_c   1.000
_cell.angle_alpha   90.00
_cell.angle_beta   90.00
_cell.angle_gamma   90.00
#
_symmetry.space_group_name_H-M   'P 1'
#
loop_
_entity.id
_entity.type
_entity.pdbx_description
1 polymer ?
#
loop_
_entity_poly.entity_id
_entity_poly.type
_entity_poly.pdbx_seq_one_letter_code
_entity_poly.pdbx_strand_id
1 'polypeptide(L)'
;MLTHHRQGPARTRHRLAAGVLAAAFAALLPAAAAVAAPSPSPGSAAVNRSGTSFLTATVVSVGQPVRVTASTGDYLYWSFNATAGQITEIALTVTLPPATKRTGASTWTVDVFDGLRRRQACTDGVQTPVASATAAEVSLGCTLRRVRSWAEPWSGDPLPGTYYLRLSVTDLPEQDLGLPVQVDMLLGAHGDVTADDGELKAPLVPQVKPGGVLAASGSEDPSASPSANPGEAAEALDWLPDLSARWIWTTVGGVLAAAAGVVGFSLTWRRRR
;
A
#
# COMPACT_ATOMS: atom_id res chain seq x y z
N MET A 1 40.42 80.17 -2.25
CA MET A 1 39.61 79.93 -1.03
C MET A 1 39.75 78.44 -0.72
N LEU A 2 40.56 78.03 0.27
CA LEU A 2 40.18 77.91 1.69
C LEU A 2 38.87 77.09 1.78
N THR A 3 38.81 75.85 2.27
CA THR A 3 39.47 75.22 3.43
C THR A 3 39.16 73.72 3.50
N HIS A 4 40.12 72.93 4.02
CA HIS A 4 40.00 71.73 4.90
C HIS A 4 39.03 70.58 4.55
N HIS A 5 39.35 69.28 4.72
CA HIS A 5 40.02 68.66 5.87
C HIS A 5 40.50 67.23 5.51
N ARG A 6 41.73 66.89 5.91
CA ARG A 6 42.17 65.51 6.19
C ARG A 6 41.51 65.02 7.48
N GLN A 7 41.15 63.74 7.55
CA GLN A 7 41.31 62.92 8.76
C GLN A 7 41.30 61.42 8.42
N GLY A 8 42.20 60.68 9.08
CA GLY A 8 42.51 59.27 8.87
C GLY A 8 41.63 58.29 9.67
N PRO A 9 42.11 57.06 9.90
CA PRO A 9 41.29 55.85 9.88
C PRO A 9 40.72 55.46 11.26
N ALA A 10 39.44 55.10 11.29
CA ALA A 10 38.86 54.38 12.42
C ALA A 10 38.96 52.87 12.18
N ARG A 11 40.00 52.25 12.77
CA ARG A 11 39.98 50.82 13.10
C ARG A 11 39.03 50.63 14.27
N THR A 12 37.85 50.05 14.04
CA THR A 12 37.02 49.55 15.14
C THR A 12 36.50 48.15 14.81
N ARG A 13 37.21 47.21 15.42
CA ARG A 13 36.95 45.79 15.69
C ARG A 13 35.45 45.41 15.72
N HIS A 14 34.97 44.73 14.68
CA HIS A 14 33.83 43.81 14.79
C HIS A 14 34.28 42.42 14.34
N ARG A 15 35.13 41.81 15.18
CA ARG A 15 35.32 40.36 15.19
C ARG A 15 34.22 39.77 16.08
N LEU A 16 33.69 38.63 15.63
CA LEU A 16 32.92 37.63 16.39
C LEU A 16 31.43 37.92 16.62
N ALA A 17 30.62 37.68 15.60
CA ALA A 17 29.22 37.23 15.77
C ALA A 17 28.69 36.60 14.46
N ALA A 18 29.38 35.58 13.93
CA ALA A 18 28.93 34.86 12.74
C ALA A 18 29.18 33.35 12.87
N GLY A 19 28.81 32.78 14.02
CA GLY A 19 29.14 31.38 14.35
C GLY A 19 28.07 30.60 15.11
N VAL A 20 26.80 31.04 15.13
CA VAL A 20 25.73 30.33 15.87
C VAL A 20 24.55 29.89 14.99
N LEU A 21 24.46 30.34 13.74
CA LEU A 21 23.33 29.99 12.86
C LEU A 21 23.53 28.76 11.96
N ALA A 22 24.63 28.02 12.12
CA ALA A 22 24.89 26.79 11.37
C ALA A 22 24.61 25.49 12.15
N ALA A 23 24.34 25.57 13.47
CA ALA A 23 24.11 24.39 14.32
C ALA A 23 22.63 24.02 14.50
N ALA A 24 21.69 24.88 14.06
CA ALA A 24 20.26 24.66 14.28
C ALA A 24 19.57 23.81 13.19
N PHE A 25 20.23 23.53 12.06
CA PHE A 25 19.63 22.79 10.94
C PHE A 25 19.91 21.28 10.92
N ALA A 26 20.78 20.78 11.82
CA ALA A 26 21.09 19.35 11.91
C ALA A 26 20.09 18.54 12.77
N ALA A 27 19.13 19.20 13.43
CA ALA A 27 18.18 18.57 14.34
C ALA A 27 16.82 18.22 13.70
N LEU A 28 16.65 18.43 12.39
CA LEU A 28 15.43 18.13 11.63
C LEU A 28 15.61 16.92 10.69
N LEU A 29 16.54 16.02 11.00
CA LEU A 29 16.51 14.69 10.41
C LEU A 29 15.28 13.97 11.00
N PRO A 30 14.27 13.58 10.20
CA PRO A 30 13.25 12.68 10.70
C PRO A 30 14.00 11.42 11.14
N ALA A 31 13.91 11.10 12.43
CA ALA A 31 14.28 9.79 12.90
C ALA A 31 13.45 8.80 12.06
N ALA A 32 14.11 8.05 11.18
CA ALA A 32 13.48 6.92 10.53
C ALA A 32 12.97 6.05 11.67
N ALA A 33 11.64 6.02 11.86
CA ALA A 33 11.02 5.08 12.76
C ALA A 33 11.41 3.71 12.23
N ALA A 34 12.34 3.04 12.92
CA ALA A 34 12.66 1.66 12.62
C ALA A 34 11.35 0.89 12.84
N VAL A 35 10.73 0.49 11.74
CA VAL A 35 9.56 -0.37 11.79
C VAL A 35 10.03 -1.66 12.43
N ALA A 36 9.48 -1.98 13.59
CA ALA A 36 9.90 -3.16 14.34
C ALA A 36 9.65 -4.38 13.45
N ALA A 37 10.67 -5.23 13.27
CA ALA A 37 10.53 -6.44 12.48
C ALA A 37 9.34 -7.27 12.99
N PRO A 38 8.62 -7.98 12.09
CA PRO A 38 7.46 -8.77 12.51
C PRO A 38 7.84 -9.78 13.59
N SER A 39 6.92 -10.05 14.50
CA SER A 39 7.07 -11.03 15.59
C SER A 39 6.03 -12.14 15.47
N PRO A 40 6.37 -13.41 15.78
CA PRO A 40 5.44 -14.52 15.63
C PRO A 40 4.26 -14.39 16.58
N SER A 41 3.08 -14.80 16.13
CA SER A 41 1.89 -14.88 16.97
C SER A 41 2.04 -16.02 18.00
N PRO A 42 1.70 -15.78 19.28
CA PRO A 42 1.79 -16.81 20.31
C PRO A 42 1.01 -18.08 19.94
N GLY A 43 1.65 -19.24 20.07
CA GLY A 43 1.04 -20.56 19.83
C GLY A 43 0.84 -20.95 18.36
N SER A 44 1.31 -20.15 17.40
CA SER A 44 1.23 -20.48 15.98
C SER A 44 2.17 -21.63 15.60
N ALA A 45 1.65 -22.63 14.85
CA ALA A 45 2.46 -23.72 14.33
C ALA A 45 3.26 -23.28 13.11
N ALA A 46 4.55 -23.64 13.08
CA ALA A 46 5.43 -23.27 11.98
C ALA A 46 5.07 -24.01 10.68
N VAL A 47 5.01 -23.28 9.56
CA VAL A 47 4.87 -23.87 8.22
C VAL A 47 6.23 -24.37 7.76
N ASN A 48 6.32 -25.65 7.42
CA ASN A 48 7.56 -26.31 7.04
C ASN A 48 7.62 -26.72 5.56
N ARG A 49 6.79 -26.09 4.72
CA ARG A 49 6.72 -26.35 3.28
C ARG A 49 6.64 -25.04 2.49
N SER A 50 7.13 -25.10 1.26
CA SER A 50 6.93 -24.09 0.22
C SER A 50 6.32 -24.72 -1.02
N GLY A 51 5.70 -23.90 -1.85
CA GLY A 51 5.38 -24.25 -3.23
C GLY A 51 6.59 -24.09 -4.16
N THR A 52 6.43 -24.54 -5.39
CA THR A 52 7.42 -24.44 -6.48
C THR A 52 6.93 -23.59 -7.66
N SER A 53 5.67 -23.13 -7.59
CA SER A 53 5.03 -22.27 -8.58
C SER A 53 3.93 -21.43 -7.93
N PHE A 54 3.40 -20.45 -8.65
CA PHE A 54 2.21 -19.71 -8.22
C PHE A 54 1.00 -20.61 -7.92
N LEU A 55 0.83 -21.72 -8.66
CA LEU A 55 -0.31 -22.64 -8.48
C LEU A 55 -0.15 -23.54 -7.26
N THR A 56 1.09 -23.80 -6.84
CA THR A 56 1.42 -24.68 -5.72
C THR A 56 1.91 -23.92 -4.49
N ALA A 57 1.82 -22.59 -4.50
CA ALA A 57 2.24 -21.71 -3.42
C ALA A 57 1.60 -22.13 -2.09
N THR A 58 2.41 -22.27 -1.05
CA THR A 58 1.92 -22.67 0.27
C THR A 58 1.28 -21.48 0.98
N VAL A 59 0.05 -21.65 1.47
CA VAL A 59 -0.66 -20.60 2.20
C VAL A 59 0.01 -20.35 3.56
N VAL A 60 0.25 -19.08 3.87
CA VAL A 60 0.85 -18.62 5.13
C VAL A 60 0.02 -17.46 5.67
N SER A 61 -0.12 -17.40 6.99
CA SER A 61 -0.87 -16.32 7.66
C SER A 61 0.07 -15.29 8.29
N VAL A 62 -0.43 -14.08 8.52
CA VAL A 62 0.29 -13.07 9.31
C VAL A 62 0.62 -13.62 10.69
N GLY A 63 1.85 -13.37 11.15
CA GLY A 63 2.36 -13.85 12.43
C GLY A 63 2.67 -15.35 12.47
N GLN A 64 2.41 -16.10 11.40
CA GLN A 64 2.74 -17.52 11.34
C GLN A 64 4.20 -17.72 10.90
N PRO A 65 5.07 -18.32 11.73
CA PRO A 65 6.45 -18.55 11.34
C PRO A 65 6.53 -19.60 10.24
N VAL A 66 7.48 -19.41 9.32
CA VAL A 66 7.79 -20.36 8.26
C VAL A 66 9.24 -20.77 8.39
N ARG A 67 9.50 -22.08 8.32
CA ARG A 67 10.83 -22.68 8.40
C ARG A 67 10.95 -23.82 7.39
N VAL A 68 11.58 -23.56 6.25
CA VAL A 68 11.66 -24.51 5.13
C VAL A 68 13.12 -24.83 4.81
N THR A 69 13.44 -26.11 4.71
CA THR A 69 14.70 -26.56 4.12
C THR A 69 14.52 -26.65 2.61
N ALA A 70 15.45 -26.06 1.86
CA ALA A 70 15.41 -26.01 0.40
C ALA A 70 16.83 -26.15 -0.16
N SER A 71 16.98 -26.03 -1.48
CA SER A 71 18.27 -26.03 -2.15
C SER A 71 18.54 -24.70 -2.84
N THR A 72 19.80 -24.29 -2.94
CA THR A 72 20.19 -23.15 -3.78
C THR A 72 19.79 -23.40 -5.23
N GLY A 73 19.19 -22.40 -5.87
CA GLY A 73 18.62 -22.51 -7.21
C GLY A 73 17.12 -22.83 -7.24
N ASP A 74 16.53 -23.27 -6.12
CA ASP A 74 15.08 -23.48 -6.04
C ASP A 74 14.32 -22.15 -6.07
N TYR A 75 13.12 -22.19 -6.66
CA TYR A 75 12.13 -21.12 -6.51
C TYR A 75 11.11 -21.54 -5.46
N LEU A 76 11.04 -20.77 -4.37
CA LEU A 76 10.15 -21.04 -3.25
C LEU A 76 8.97 -20.08 -3.28
N TYR A 77 7.75 -20.63 -3.19
CA TYR A 77 6.52 -19.86 -3.29
C TYR A 77 5.62 -20.01 -2.07
N TRP A 78 5.14 -18.88 -1.59
CA TRP A 78 4.09 -18.79 -0.57
C TRP A 78 2.98 -17.83 -1.00
N SER A 79 1.80 -17.98 -0.40
CA SER A 79 0.70 -17.05 -0.62
C SER A 79 0.11 -16.57 0.71
N PHE A 80 -0.34 -15.32 0.74
CA PHE A 80 -1.00 -14.73 1.90
C PHE A 80 -2.13 -13.81 1.42
N ASN A 81 -3.10 -13.54 2.29
CA ASN A 81 -4.16 -12.57 1.99
C ASN A 81 -3.83 -11.23 2.62
N ALA A 82 -4.13 -10.15 1.91
CA ALA A 82 -4.10 -8.79 2.43
C ALA A 82 -5.44 -8.10 2.16
N THR A 83 -5.92 -7.34 3.14
CA THR A 83 -7.18 -6.60 3.08
C THR A 83 -6.93 -5.10 2.93
N ALA A 84 -7.95 -4.34 2.51
CA ALA A 84 -7.87 -2.88 2.44
C ALA A 84 -7.40 -2.28 3.77
N GLY A 85 -6.63 -1.19 3.69
CA GLY A 85 -6.05 -0.49 4.84
C GLY A 85 -4.77 -1.13 5.40
N GLN A 86 -4.48 -2.39 5.08
CA GLN A 86 -3.29 -3.08 5.60
C GLN A 86 -2.01 -2.66 4.89
N ILE A 87 -0.92 -2.65 5.65
CA ILE A 87 0.47 -2.62 5.19
C ILE A 87 1.07 -3.96 5.62
N THR A 88 1.47 -4.77 4.66
CA THR A 88 2.11 -6.06 4.92
C THR A 88 3.62 -5.91 4.91
N GLU A 89 4.26 -6.45 5.93
CA GLU A 89 5.70 -6.56 6.05
C GLU A 89 6.12 -8.01 5.90
N ILE A 90 7.15 -8.24 5.10
CA ILE A 90 7.72 -9.55 4.88
C ILE A 90 9.17 -9.49 5.34
N ALA A 91 9.56 -10.40 6.23
CA ALA A 91 10.94 -10.60 6.63
C ALA A 91 11.35 -12.05 6.33
N LEU A 92 12.47 -12.23 5.64
CA LEU A 92 13.09 -13.54 5.40
C LEU A 92 14.55 -13.52 5.82
N THR A 93 15.01 -14.66 6.31
CA THR A 93 16.43 -14.94 6.50
C THR A 93 16.74 -16.29 5.86
N VAL A 94 17.75 -16.31 5.00
CA VAL A 94 18.28 -17.53 4.39
C VAL A 94 19.60 -17.86 5.07
N THR A 95 19.63 -18.95 5.84
CA THR A 95 20.88 -19.51 6.36
C THR A 95 21.58 -20.28 5.24
N LEU A 96 22.81 -19.88 4.95
CA LEU A 96 23.62 -20.42 3.87
C LEU A 96 24.46 -21.62 4.33
N PRO A 97 24.85 -22.52 3.40
CA PRO A 97 25.84 -23.53 3.68
C PRO A 97 27.15 -22.93 4.24
N PRO A 98 27.91 -23.70 5.03
CA PRO A 98 29.24 -23.30 5.47
C PRO A 98 30.09 -22.80 4.30
N ALA A 99 30.85 -21.73 4.51
CA ALA A 99 31.66 -21.09 3.47
C ALA A 99 32.62 -22.06 2.76
N THR A 100 33.08 -23.12 3.44
CA THR A 100 33.94 -24.17 2.86
C THR A 100 33.27 -25.02 1.79
N LYS A 101 31.93 -24.98 1.68
CA LYS A 101 31.15 -25.68 0.66
C LYS A 101 30.69 -24.79 -0.49
N ARG A 102 31.03 -23.49 -0.45
CA ARG A 102 30.64 -22.51 -1.45
C ARG A 102 31.87 -22.00 -2.17
N THR A 103 31.69 -21.61 -3.42
CA THR A 103 32.78 -21.21 -4.32
C THR A 103 32.73 -19.73 -4.65
N GLY A 104 31.63 -19.03 -4.35
CA GLY A 104 31.50 -17.60 -4.65
C GLY A 104 30.37 -16.88 -3.91
N ALA A 105 30.12 -15.64 -4.34
CA ALA A 105 29.00 -14.83 -3.88
C ALA A 105 27.68 -15.32 -4.50
N SER A 106 26.55 -15.01 -3.86
CA SER A 106 25.21 -15.31 -4.41
C SER A 106 24.28 -14.11 -4.28
N THR A 107 23.52 -13.81 -5.32
CA THR A 107 22.53 -12.73 -5.34
C THR A 107 21.15 -13.32 -5.17
N TRP A 108 20.47 -12.92 -4.11
CA TRP A 108 19.12 -13.42 -3.78
C TRP A 108 18.09 -12.38 -4.18
N THR A 109 16.85 -12.80 -4.43
CA THR A 109 15.72 -11.92 -4.67
C THR A 109 14.48 -12.39 -3.91
N VAL A 110 13.78 -11.44 -3.31
CA VAL A 110 12.41 -11.62 -2.85
C VAL A 110 11.48 -10.75 -3.71
N ASP A 111 10.45 -11.37 -4.25
CA ASP A 111 9.47 -10.71 -5.10
C ASP A 111 8.05 -10.98 -4.58
N VAL A 112 7.23 -9.94 -4.54
CA VAL A 112 5.81 -10.05 -4.20
C VAL A 112 4.98 -9.77 -5.44
N PHE A 113 3.97 -10.60 -5.68
CA PHE A 113 3.03 -10.48 -6.78
C PHE A 113 1.60 -10.41 -6.27
N ASP A 114 0.75 -9.64 -6.94
CA ASP A 114 -0.70 -9.68 -6.68
C ASP A 114 -1.36 -10.90 -7.34
N GLY A 115 -2.68 -11.06 -7.16
CA GLY A 115 -3.45 -12.14 -7.79
C GLY A 115 -3.44 -12.12 -9.33
N LEU A 116 -3.11 -10.98 -9.94
CA LEU A 116 -2.90 -10.83 -11.38
C LEU A 116 -1.44 -11.08 -11.80
N ARG A 117 -0.61 -11.55 -10.87
CA ARG A 117 0.82 -11.83 -11.05
C ARG A 117 1.64 -10.60 -11.48
N ARG A 118 1.17 -9.40 -11.13
CA ARG A 118 1.92 -8.15 -11.31
C ARG A 118 2.81 -7.96 -10.09
N ARG A 119 4.11 -7.74 -10.34
CA ARG A 119 5.09 -7.51 -9.28
C ARG A 119 4.75 -6.22 -8.54
N GLN A 120 4.65 -6.31 -7.23
CA GLN A 120 4.37 -5.18 -6.35
C GLN A 120 5.68 -4.52 -5.92
N ALA A 121 5.67 -3.20 -5.86
CA ALA A 121 6.79 -2.44 -5.36
C ALA A 121 6.81 -2.46 -3.83
N CYS A 122 7.99 -2.69 -3.26
CA CYS A 122 8.23 -2.58 -1.83
C CYS A 122 8.66 -1.15 -1.52
N THR A 123 8.09 -0.54 -0.49
CA THR A 123 8.47 0.79 0.01
C THR A 123 9.67 0.73 0.94
N ASP A 124 9.92 -0.43 1.55
CA ASP A 124 11.06 -0.68 2.44
C ASP A 124 11.50 -2.15 2.35
N GLY A 125 12.67 -2.45 2.92
CA GLY A 125 13.28 -3.76 2.95
C GLY A 125 14.22 -4.04 1.76
N VAL A 126 15.25 -4.83 2.01
CA VAL A 126 16.25 -5.20 0.99
C VAL A 126 15.70 -6.36 0.15
N GLN A 127 15.39 -6.08 -1.12
CA GLN A 127 14.81 -7.07 -2.03
C GLN A 127 15.84 -7.98 -2.68
N THR A 128 17.02 -7.43 -2.99
CA THR A 128 18.03 -8.10 -3.82
C THR A 128 19.44 -8.07 -3.23
N PRO A 129 19.66 -8.60 -2.01
CA PRO A 129 20.97 -8.59 -1.39
C PRO A 129 21.95 -9.55 -2.07
N VAL A 130 23.23 -9.17 -2.04
CA VAL A 130 24.35 -10.04 -2.43
C VAL A 130 24.99 -10.59 -1.17
N ALA A 131 25.06 -11.91 -1.07
CA ALA A 131 25.76 -12.63 -0.03
C ALA A 131 27.19 -12.93 -0.47
N SER A 132 28.18 -12.54 0.33
CA SER A 132 29.57 -12.89 0.04
C SER A 132 29.80 -14.41 0.20
N ALA A 133 30.92 -14.90 -0.35
CA ALA A 133 31.34 -16.29 -0.20
C ALA A 133 31.53 -16.72 1.28
N THR A 134 31.66 -15.77 2.21
CA THR A 134 31.84 -16.03 3.64
C THR A 134 30.60 -15.72 4.48
N ALA A 135 29.54 -15.15 3.90
CA ALA A 135 28.32 -14.80 4.64
C ALA A 135 27.61 -16.06 5.17
N ALA A 136 27.25 -16.08 6.45
CA ALA A 136 26.52 -17.21 7.03
C ALA A 136 25.01 -17.16 6.73
N GLU A 137 24.48 -15.96 6.51
CA GLU A 137 23.06 -15.72 6.27
C GLU A 137 22.83 -14.55 5.33
N VAL A 138 21.61 -14.47 4.80
CA VAL A 138 21.13 -13.39 3.95
C VAL A 138 19.76 -12.95 4.46
N SER A 139 19.65 -11.70 4.88
CA SER A 139 18.37 -11.12 5.27
C SER A 139 17.74 -10.41 4.07
N LEU A 140 16.48 -10.73 3.79
CA LEU A 140 15.65 -10.07 2.79
C LEU A 140 14.39 -9.56 3.49
N GLY A 141 13.76 -8.55 2.91
CA GLY A 141 12.44 -8.15 3.37
C GLY A 141 11.76 -7.24 2.40
N CYS A 142 10.44 -7.15 2.45
CA CYS A 142 9.60 -6.29 1.62
C CYS A 142 8.45 -5.74 2.45
N THR A 143 8.37 -4.41 2.56
CA THR A 143 7.18 -3.74 3.06
C THR A 143 6.36 -3.25 1.88
N LEU A 144 5.13 -3.75 1.74
CA LEU A 144 4.23 -3.31 0.67
C LEU A 144 3.68 -1.92 0.96
N ARG A 145 3.23 -1.23 -0.10
CA ARG A 145 2.33 -0.08 0.07
C ARG A 145 1.04 -0.51 0.76
N ARG A 146 0.35 0.45 1.38
CA ARG A 146 -0.99 0.25 1.92
C ARG A 146 -1.91 -0.28 0.82
N VAL A 147 -2.60 -1.37 1.13
CA VAL A 147 -3.64 -1.94 0.27
C VAL A 147 -4.82 -0.98 0.22
N ARG A 148 -5.20 -0.56 -0.99
CA ARG A 148 -6.33 0.34 -1.24
C ARG A 148 -7.57 -0.50 -1.50
N SER A 149 -8.76 -0.01 -1.14
CA SER A 149 -10.03 -0.67 -1.50
C SER A 149 -10.37 -0.53 -2.99
N TRP A 150 -9.82 0.50 -3.64
CA TRP A 150 -9.98 0.75 -5.06
C TRP A 150 -8.71 1.39 -5.63
N ALA A 151 -8.52 1.27 -6.95
CA ALA A 151 -7.48 1.99 -7.67
C ALA A 151 -7.86 2.16 -9.14
N GLU A 152 -7.28 3.15 -9.82
CA GLU A 152 -7.49 3.35 -11.26
C GLU A 152 -6.89 2.18 -12.08
N PRO A 153 -7.42 1.84 -13.27
CA PRO A 153 -6.96 0.70 -14.06
C PRO A 153 -5.48 0.71 -14.44
N TRP A 154 -4.87 1.90 -14.55
CA TRP A 154 -3.45 2.07 -14.88
C TRP A 154 -2.55 2.17 -13.65
N SER A 155 -3.12 2.18 -12.44
CA SER A 155 -2.35 2.23 -11.20
C SER A 155 -1.74 0.85 -10.89
N GLY A 156 -0.56 0.87 -10.26
CA GLY A 156 0.07 -0.31 -9.68
C GLY A 156 -0.20 -0.43 -8.18
N ASP A 157 -1.29 0.16 -7.68
CA ASP A 157 -1.57 0.19 -6.25
C ASP A 157 -2.04 -1.20 -5.78
N PRO A 158 -1.59 -1.66 -4.58
CA PRO A 158 -2.00 -2.95 -4.07
C PRO A 158 -3.51 -2.96 -3.76
N LEU A 159 -4.21 -4.00 -4.21
CA LEU A 159 -5.65 -4.20 -4.00
C LEU A 159 -5.93 -5.40 -3.08
N PRO A 160 -7.12 -5.50 -2.46
CA PRO A 160 -7.41 -6.58 -1.52
C PRO A 160 -7.44 -7.92 -2.26
N GLY A 161 -6.89 -8.95 -1.64
CA GLY A 161 -6.85 -10.28 -2.22
C GLY A 161 -5.63 -11.09 -1.83
N THR A 162 -5.35 -12.13 -2.63
CA THR A 162 -4.22 -13.02 -2.42
C THR A 162 -2.97 -12.48 -3.10
N TYR A 163 -1.88 -12.45 -2.35
CA TYR A 163 -0.54 -12.10 -2.81
C TYR A 163 0.34 -13.35 -2.80
N TYR A 164 1.33 -13.35 -3.67
CA TYR A 164 2.29 -14.43 -3.82
C TYR A 164 3.69 -13.91 -3.57
N LEU A 165 4.41 -14.57 -2.66
CA LEU A 165 5.81 -14.32 -2.40
C LEU A 165 6.65 -15.35 -3.13
N ARG A 166 7.71 -14.89 -3.81
CA ARG A 166 8.73 -15.73 -4.42
C ARG A 166 10.09 -15.39 -3.84
N LEU A 167 10.78 -16.39 -3.32
CA LEU A 167 12.21 -16.31 -2.99
C LEU A 167 12.99 -17.13 -4.03
N SER A 168 14.06 -16.55 -4.56
CA SER A 168 14.97 -17.24 -5.48
C SER A 168 16.37 -16.63 -5.47
N VAL A 169 17.34 -17.36 -6.01
CA VAL A 169 18.68 -16.85 -6.30
C VAL A 169 18.74 -16.47 -7.79
N THR A 170 19.24 -15.28 -8.10
CA THR A 170 19.33 -14.77 -9.49
C THR A 170 20.72 -14.93 -10.09
N ASP A 171 21.74 -15.02 -9.23
CA ASP A 171 23.13 -15.19 -9.65
C ASP A 171 23.89 -15.98 -8.56
N LEU A 172 24.59 -17.04 -8.96
CA LEU A 172 25.49 -17.82 -8.12
C LEU A 172 26.41 -18.68 -9.00
N PRO A 173 27.56 -19.15 -8.49
CA PRO A 173 28.36 -20.16 -9.18
C PRO A 173 27.55 -21.43 -9.43
N GLU A 174 27.65 -21.99 -10.64
CA GLU A 174 26.93 -23.23 -11.01
C GLU A 174 27.27 -24.41 -10.10
N GLN A 175 28.50 -24.45 -9.58
CA GLN A 175 28.99 -25.46 -8.64
C GLN A 175 28.28 -25.41 -7.27
N ASP A 176 27.68 -24.26 -6.94
CA ASP A 176 27.00 -24.03 -5.67
C ASP A 176 25.49 -24.31 -5.78
N LEU A 177 24.97 -24.72 -6.95
CA LEU A 177 23.57 -25.14 -7.13
C LEU A 177 23.26 -26.44 -6.37
N GLY A 178 22.06 -26.55 -5.82
CA GLY A 178 21.61 -27.74 -5.09
C GLY A 178 22.16 -27.87 -3.66
N LEU A 179 22.95 -26.90 -3.18
CA LEU A 179 23.42 -26.89 -1.80
C LEU A 179 22.25 -26.60 -0.84
N PRO A 180 22.21 -27.26 0.34
CA PRO A 180 21.10 -27.12 1.26
C PRO A 180 21.09 -25.74 1.93
N VAL A 181 19.94 -25.09 1.94
CA VAL A 181 19.68 -23.83 2.64
C VAL A 181 18.51 -23.99 3.60
N GLN A 182 18.52 -23.18 4.64
CA GLN A 182 17.39 -23.06 5.56
C GLN A 182 16.77 -21.67 5.41
N VAL A 183 15.48 -21.61 5.14
CA VAL A 183 14.74 -20.36 5.02
C VAL A 183 13.83 -20.20 6.23
N ASP A 184 13.97 -19.08 6.92
CA ASP A 184 13.05 -18.62 7.94
C ASP A 184 12.32 -17.38 7.40
N MET A 185 11.00 -17.34 7.54
CA MET A 185 10.18 -16.22 7.10
C MET A 185 9.09 -15.90 8.11
N LEU A 186 8.74 -14.62 8.19
CA LEU A 186 7.61 -14.15 8.93
C LEU A 186 6.91 -12.98 8.22
N LEU A 187 5.58 -13.00 8.28
CA LEU A 187 4.73 -11.92 7.78
C LEU A 187 4.19 -11.08 8.95
N GLY A 188 4.33 -9.77 8.85
CA GLY A 188 3.66 -8.79 9.69
C GLY A 188 2.55 -8.10 8.92
N ALA A 189 1.54 -7.62 9.63
CA ALA A 189 0.57 -6.68 9.06
C ALA A 189 0.19 -5.65 10.12
N HIS A 190 0.11 -4.41 9.69
CA HIS A 190 -0.37 -3.30 10.49
C HIS A 190 -1.17 -2.34 9.60
N GLY A 191 -1.69 -1.26 10.17
CA GLY A 191 -2.53 -0.30 9.45
C GLY A 191 -4.00 -0.41 9.83
N ASP A 192 -4.75 0.63 9.51
CA ASP A 192 -6.15 0.77 9.87
C ASP A 192 -7.02 0.19 8.76
N VAL A 193 -7.58 -0.99 9.00
CA VAL A 193 -8.53 -1.66 8.09
C VAL A 193 -9.89 -0.95 8.01
N THR A 194 -10.13 0.04 8.87
CA THR A 194 -11.34 0.87 8.86
C THR A 194 -11.16 2.22 8.18
N ALA A 195 -9.92 2.60 7.84
CA ALA A 195 -9.60 3.78 7.04
C ALA A 195 -9.89 3.54 5.56
N ASP A 196 -11.10 3.06 5.28
CA ASP A 196 -11.58 2.75 3.96
C ASP A 196 -12.15 4.02 3.32
N ASP A 197 -11.53 4.48 2.23
CA ASP A 197 -12.02 5.64 1.47
C ASP A 197 -13.26 5.31 0.62
N GLY A 198 -13.83 4.11 0.76
CA GLY A 198 -15.14 3.79 0.18
C GLY A 198 -15.53 2.32 0.20
N GLU A 199 -16.79 2.06 0.58
CA GLU A 199 -17.47 0.79 0.38
C GLU A 199 -18.03 0.70 -1.05
N LEU A 200 -17.80 -0.41 -1.75
CA LEU A 200 -18.37 -0.64 -3.08
C LEU A 200 -19.89 -0.82 -2.96
N LYS A 201 -20.67 0.21 -3.32
CA LYS A 201 -22.14 0.14 -3.33
C LYS A 201 -22.73 -0.98 -4.19
N ALA A 202 -21.99 -1.44 -5.20
CA ALA A 202 -22.37 -2.57 -6.04
C ALA A 202 -21.14 -3.43 -6.39
N PRO A 203 -21.28 -4.77 -6.50
CA PRO A 203 -20.18 -5.65 -6.90
C PRO A 203 -19.61 -5.24 -8.26
N LEU A 204 -18.28 -5.10 -8.36
CA LEU A 204 -17.57 -4.76 -9.61
C LEU A 204 -17.66 -5.87 -10.67
N VAL A 205 -18.08 -7.06 -10.26
CA VAL A 205 -18.34 -8.17 -11.16
C VAL A 205 -19.86 -8.21 -11.37
N PRO A 206 -20.37 -8.05 -12.60
CA PRO A 206 -21.77 -8.36 -12.85
C PRO A 206 -22.04 -9.76 -12.34
N GLN A 207 -23.15 -9.97 -11.64
CA GLN A 207 -23.57 -11.29 -11.17
C GLN A 207 -23.72 -12.21 -12.39
N VAL A 208 -22.65 -12.91 -12.77
CA VAL A 208 -22.70 -13.90 -13.83
C VAL A 208 -23.39 -15.10 -13.23
N LYS A 209 -24.70 -15.25 -13.45
CA LYS A 209 -25.42 -16.51 -13.20
C LYS A 209 -24.97 -17.51 -14.27
N PRO A 210 -24.05 -18.44 -13.99
CA PRO A 210 -23.64 -19.42 -14.99
C PRO A 210 -24.85 -20.34 -15.22
N GLY A 211 -25.39 -20.35 -16.45
CA GLY A 211 -26.58 -21.11 -16.81
C GLY A 211 -27.91 -20.33 -16.84
N GLY A 212 -27.90 -19.02 -16.62
CA GLY A 212 -29.08 -18.18 -16.85
C GLY A 212 -29.30 -17.95 -18.35
N VAL A 213 -30.25 -18.68 -18.94
CA VAL A 213 -30.73 -18.36 -20.30
C VAL A 213 -31.40 -16.98 -20.27
N LEU A 214 -31.01 -16.09 -21.19
CA LEU A 214 -31.74 -14.85 -21.43
C LEU A 214 -33.10 -15.23 -22.03
N ALA A 215 -34.11 -15.36 -21.18
CA ALA A 215 -35.48 -15.46 -21.64
C ALA A 215 -35.81 -14.15 -22.34
N ALA A 216 -36.12 -14.25 -23.63
CA ALA A 216 -36.67 -13.16 -24.41
C ALA A 216 -37.90 -12.58 -23.68
N SER A 217 -37.95 -11.26 -23.67
CA SER A 217 -39.03 -10.38 -23.20
C SER A 217 -40.37 -11.08 -22.96
N GLY A 218 -40.79 -11.10 -21.70
CA GLY A 218 -42.13 -11.52 -21.29
C GLY A 218 -42.28 -11.35 -19.79
N SER A 219 -43.19 -10.47 -19.40
CA SER A 219 -43.64 -10.15 -18.05
C SER A 219 -43.70 -11.35 -17.10
N GLU A 220 -43.14 -11.21 -15.89
CA GLU A 220 -43.81 -11.37 -14.58
C GLU A 220 -42.77 -11.48 -13.45
N ASP A 221 -43.06 -10.79 -12.35
CA ASP A 221 -42.34 -10.84 -11.06
C ASP A 221 -42.16 -12.26 -10.53
N PRO A 222 -41.14 -12.46 -9.66
CA PRO A 222 -41.49 -13.05 -8.37
C PRO A 222 -40.96 -12.25 -7.18
N SER A 223 -41.94 -11.82 -6.40
CA SER A 223 -41.89 -11.27 -5.04
C SER A 223 -40.94 -12.01 -4.09
N ALA A 224 -40.14 -11.23 -3.36
CA ALA A 224 -39.73 -11.54 -1.99
C ALA A 224 -39.56 -10.23 -1.19
N SER A 225 -40.39 -10.07 -0.16
CA SER A 225 -40.35 -9.04 0.90
C SER A 225 -40.66 -9.74 2.23
N PRO A 226 -40.50 -9.14 3.45
CA PRO A 226 -40.06 -7.77 3.77
C PRO A 226 -39.04 -7.67 4.94
N SER A 227 -38.35 -6.53 5.08
CA SER A 227 -38.19 -5.92 6.42
C SER A 227 -38.05 -4.40 6.32
N ALA A 228 -38.62 -3.74 7.31
CA ALA A 228 -39.12 -2.37 7.31
C ALA A 228 -38.11 -1.26 7.00
N ASN A 229 -38.56 -0.26 6.24
CA ASN A 229 -38.28 1.13 6.53
C ASN A 229 -39.42 2.06 6.03
N PRO A 230 -39.55 3.24 6.66
CA PRO A 230 -40.76 4.08 6.64
C PRO A 230 -40.81 4.99 5.41
N GLY A 231 -42.03 5.31 4.98
CA GLY A 231 -42.28 6.45 4.11
C GLY A 231 -43.12 6.10 2.89
N GLU A 232 -44.43 6.07 3.09
CA GLU A 232 -45.47 6.07 2.05
C GLU A 232 -45.49 7.40 1.27
N ALA A 233 -44.36 7.75 0.63
CA ALA A 233 -44.19 8.94 -0.20
C ALA A 233 -43.43 8.66 -1.51
N ALA A 234 -42.91 7.44 -1.73
CA ALA A 234 -42.03 7.15 -2.86
C ALA A 234 -42.74 6.63 -4.13
N GLU A 235 -43.99 6.19 -4.04
CA GLU A 235 -44.72 5.57 -5.18
C GLU A 235 -45.16 6.59 -6.26
N ALA A 236 -44.94 7.89 -6.05
CA ALA A 236 -45.31 8.96 -6.99
C ALA A 236 -44.12 9.52 -7.82
N LEU A 237 -42.91 8.98 -7.64
CA LEU A 237 -41.67 9.58 -8.14
C LEU A 237 -40.85 8.68 -9.07
N ASP A 238 -41.42 7.58 -9.58
CA ASP A 238 -40.73 6.60 -10.46
C ASP A 238 -40.30 7.20 -11.84
N TRP A 239 -40.80 8.38 -12.19
CA TRP A 239 -40.37 9.15 -13.36
C TRP A 239 -39.23 10.14 -13.07
N LEU A 240 -38.83 10.31 -11.81
CA LEU A 240 -37.72 11.18 -11.45
C LEU A 240 -36.39 10.42 -11.51
N PRO A 241 -35.34 11.03 -12.06
CA PRO A 241 -34.00 10.45 -12.01
C PRO A 241 -33.57 10.28 -10.55
N ASP A 242 -32.87 9.18 -10.26
CA ASP A 242 -32.25 8.90 -8.97
C ASP A 242 -31.60 10.17 -8.39
N LEU A 243 -32.13 10.64 -7.26
CA LEU A 243 -31.70 11.84 -6.54
C LEU A 243 -30.32 11.60 -5.90
N SER A 244 -29.33 11.40 -6.76
CA SER A 244 -27.93 11.24 -6.40
C SER A 244 -27.41 12.51 -5.73
N ALA A 245 -26.41 12.37 -4.86
CA ALA A 245 -25.81 13.47 -4.10
C ALA A 245 -25.43 14.68 -4.98
N ARG A 246 -25.09 14.44 -6.26
CA ARG A 246 -24.84 15.49 -7.25
C ARG A 246 -26.05 16.39 -7.51
N TRP A 247 -27.26 15.82 -7.61
CA TRP A 247 -28.49 16.57 -7.89
C TRP A 247 -28.90 17.35 -6.65
N ILE A 248 -28.79 16.75 -5.46
CA ILE A 248 -29.06 17.46 -4.21
C ILE A 248 -28.15 18.69 -4.11
N TRP A 249 -26.86 18.53 -4.40
CA TRP A 249 -25.91 19.62 -4.30
C TRP A 249 -26.09 20.71 -5.36
N THR A 250 -26.40 20.36 -6.61
CA THR A 250 -26.69 21.36 -7.65
C THR A 250 -28.00 22.09 -7.38
N THR A 251 -29.02 21.41 -6.86
CA THR A 251 -30.31 22.02 -6.56
C THR A 251 -30.20 22.96 -5.37
N VAL A 252 -29.55 22.51 -4.28
CA VAL A 252 -29.28 23.36 -3.09
C VAL A 252 -28.40 24.55 -3.47
N GLY A 253 -27.34 24.33 -4.25
CA GLY A 253 -26.48 25.41 -4.74
C GLY A 253 -27.22 26.42 -5.63
N GLY A 254 -28.09 25.93 -6.52
CA GLY A 254 -28.92 26.78 -7.38
C GLY A 254 -29.92 27.63 -6.59
N VAL A 255 -30.57 27.05 -5.58
CA VAL A 255 -31.49 27.77 -4.68
C VAL A 255 -30.74 28.84 -3.88
N LEU A 256 -29.56 28.52 -3.34
CA LEU A 256 -28.74 29.50 -2.63
C LEU A 256 -28.27 30.65 -3.54
N ALA A 257 -27.88 30.35 -4.78
CA ALA A 257 -27.49 31.36 -5.76
C ALA A 257 -28.66 32.29 -6.11
N ALA A 258 -29.86 31.73 -6.32
CA ALA A 258 -31.06 32.52 -6.59
C ALA A 258 -31.43 33.42 -5.40
N ALA A 259 -31.37 32.89 -4.17
CA ALA A 259 -31.61 33.67 -2.96
C ALA A 259 -30.62 34.83 -2.82
N ALA A 260 -29.33 34.58 -3.04
CA ALA A 260 -28.31 35.62 -3.03
C ALA A 260 -28.57 36.70 -4.10
N GLY A 261 -29.01 36.30 -5.30
CA GLY A 261 -29.39 37.22 -6.37
C GLY A 261 -30.57 38.12 -6.00
N VAL A 262 -31.63 37.56 -5.41
CA VAL A 262 -32.80 38.34 -4.96
C VAL A 262 -32.46 39.30 -3.84
N VAL A 263 -31.68 38.84 -2.85
CA VAL A 263 -31.22 39.70 -1.75
C VAL A 263 -30.34 40.83 -2.27
N GLY A 264 -29.36 40.52 -3.13
CA GLY A 264 -28.51 41.52 -3.78
C GLY A 264 -29.30 42.52 -4.62
N PHE A 265 -30.32 42.07 -5.35
CA PHE A 265 -31.20 42.95 -6.11
C PHE A 265 -32.00 43.87 -5.18
N SER A 266 -32.57 43.34 -4.10
CA SER A 266 -33.34 44.16 -3.14
C SER A 266 -32.50 45.24 -2.44
N LEU A 267 -31.22 44.96 -2.18
CA LEU A 267 -30.28 45.92 -1.59
C LEU A 267 -29.86 47.02 -2.58
N THR A 268 -29.79 46.69 -3.88
CA THR A 268 -29.42 47.65 -4.93
C THR A 268 -30.61 48.42 -5.48
N TRP A 269 -31.83 47.93 -5.27
CA TRP A 269 -33.08 48.61 -5.64
C TRP A 269 -33.41 49.74 -4.66
N ARG A 270 -32.60 50.80 -4.71
CA ARG A 270 -32.89 52.07 -4.02
C ARG A 270 -34.15 52.67 -4.63
N ARG A 271 -35.25 52.62 -3.88
CA ARG A 271 -36.55 53.22 -4.24
C ARG A 271 -36.34 54.72 -4.48
N ARG A 272 -36.33 55.17 -5.74
CA ARG A 272 -36.43 56.60 -6.05
C ARG A 272 -37.78 57.08 -5.51
N ARG A 273 -37.75 57.92 -4.48
CA ARG A 273 -38.89 58.74 -4.07
C ARG A 273 -38.92 59.98 -4.93
#